data_AF-A0A358DFR6-F1
#
_entry.id   AF-A0A358DFR6-F1
#
_cell.length_a   1.000
_cell.length_b   1.000
_cell.length_c   1.000
_cell.angle_alpha   90.00
_cell.angle_beta   90.00
_cell.angle_gamma   90.00
#
_symmetry.space_group_name_H-M   'P 1'
#
loop_
_entity.id
_entity.type
_entity.pdbx_description
1 polymer ?
#
loop_
_entity_poly.entity_id
_entity_poly.type
_entity_poly.pdbx_seq_one_letter_code
_entity_poly.pdbx_strand_id
1 'polypeptide(L)'
;PKINFMQRFFYYRPFVFITLLTLSLSSFSQKKQLDHSVYDNWKSLQEISISNDGRFINAVISPQEGDSTLYIYDSKKEKELLIHRVNKYTLSPDGRYTVALLKAPFSEIRQAKIKKKKADDFPKDSLVIVDNEAFTLYKIADVKSYATSTEMAGHIAYKKAAPKDTAKNKPNKPADLLIIRNLNTSAEDTVKNSKEFAFNKFGNSLAVSVEPEKKDSTDTHKVLFFDLKNGNKKQISGEKMEYRSFSFDEPGNQLVYLATKDTSKIEQKVFDVRYFKNTMDSAVVIASKTSRGLPENWIFNENSKPSFSKNGQRILVGAAPRQTPKDTTLVDFETAALDIWHWKDPVVQPQQLSQLKNELRRTYTGIIDPNRPREFISVANEQMPNASFSDEGNGRFVLLTSGLPYEIESQWDISSKMDTWIYDTQSNQLTVIAQPVSGRPQISPSGNFTYWWNASEKQWFAFDNKTGKTIGLTQEIPVNFWNEKNDTPSEPGAYGIAAWGEGDKFVLMYDAFDIWKLDPSGKQKPV
;
A
#
# COMPACT_ATOMS: atom_id res chain seq x y z
N PRO A 1 60.89 -26.00 -77.41
CA PRO A 1 60.42 -27.37 -77.04
C PRO A 1 59.16 -27.29 -76.15
N LYS A 2 58.03 -27.73 -76.69
CA LYS A 2 56.74 -27.88 -76.00
C LYS A 2 56.87 -28.90 -74.85
N ILE A 3 56.07 -28.75 -73.77
CA ILE A 3 55.11 -29.76 -73.24
C ILE A 3 54.66 -29.48 -71.78
N ASN A 4 53.33 -29.41 -71.64
CA ASN A 4 52.42 -29.80 -70.54
C ASN A 4 52.67 -29.38 -69.08
N PHE A 5 51.82 -28.44 -68.62
CA PHE A 5 51.44 -28.29 -67.20
C PHE A 5 49.92 -28.32 -67.01
N MET A 6 49.23 -29.24 -67.70
CA MET A 6 47.75 -29.30 -67.70
C MET A 6 47.21 -30.57 -67.03
N GLN A 7 47.72 -30.92 -65.84
CA GLN A 7 47.24 -32.12 -65.12
C GLN A 7 47.28 -32.04 -63.58
N ARG A 8 47.18 -30.84 -62.97
CA ARG A 8 47.08 -30.69 -61.50
C ARG A 8 45.84 -29.96 -60.99
N PHE A 9 44.92 -29.56 -61.87
CA PHE A 9 43.73 -28.80 -61.46
C PHE A 9 42.50 -29.66 -61.06
N PHE A 10 42.57 -30.99 -61.19
CA PHE A 10 41.40 -31.85 -60.96
C PHE A 10 41.23 -32.42 -59.54
N TYR A 11 42.23 -32.31 -58.66
CA TYR A 11 42.14 -32.87 -57.30
C TYR A 11 41.82 -31.84 -56.19
N TYR A 12 41.87 -30.54 -56.46
CA TYR A 12 41.55 -29.49 -55.47
C TYR A 12 40.08 -29.08 -55.47
N ARG A 13 39.33 -29.35 -56.55
CA ARG A 13 37.89 -29.05 -56.64
C ARG A 13 37.02 -29.84 -55.65
N PRO A 14 37.20 -31.15 -55.40
CA PRO A 14 36.38 -31.84 -54.40
C PRO A 14 36.72 -31.40 -52.97
N PHE A 15 37.96 -31.02 -52.68
CA PHE A 15 38.38 -30.58 -51.35
C PHE A 15 37.78 -29.21 -50.98
N VAL A 16 37.79 -28.25 -51.92
CA VAL A 16 37.17 -26.93 -51.72
C VAL A 16 35.65 -27.05 -51.58
N PHE A 17 35.01 -27.97 -52.32
CA PHE A 17 33.57 -28.21 -52.19
C PHE A 17 33.18 -28.81 -50.83
N ILE A 18 33.97 -29.75 -50.30
CA ILE A 18 33.75 -30.35 -48.98
C ILE A 18 33.99 -29.32 -47.86
N THR A 19 34.98 -28.44 -48.01
CA THR A 19 35.28 -27.40 -47.01
C THR A 19 34.20 -26.31 -46.97
N LEU A 20 33.63 -25.92 -48.13
CA LEU A 20 32.48 -25.02 -48.17
C LEU A 20 31.19 -25.66 -47.62
N LEU A 21 31.00 -26.98 -47.79
CA LEU A 21 29.83 -27.68 -47.25
C LEU A 21 29.83 -27.72 -45.71
N THR A 22 31.00 -27.74 -45.08
CA THR A 22 31.13 -27.73 -43.61
C THR A 22 30.94 -26.34 -42.98
N LEU A 23 31.08 -25.26 -43.76
CA LEU A 23 30.86 -23.87 -43.31
C LEU A 23 29.38 -23.44 -43.35
N SER A 24 28.51 -24.23 -43.99
CA SER A 24 27.05 -24.00 -44.04
C SER A 24 26.23 -24.73 -42.97
N LEU A 25 26.88 -25.42 -42.03
CA LEU A 25 26.20 -25.95 -40.84
C LEU A 25 26.00 -24.83 -39.83
N SER A 26 25.02 -23.97 -40.10
CA SER A 26 24.38 -23.18 -39.06
C SER A 26 23.79 -24.18 -38.05
N SER A 27 24.45 -24.37 -36.91
CA SER A 27 23.82 -25.01 -35.75
C SER A 27 22.63 -24.16 -35.34
N PHE A 28 21.47 -24.43 -35.92
CA PHE A 28 20.20 -24.01 -35.34
C PHE A 28 20.09 -24.74 -34.01
N SER A 29 20.36 -24.02 -32.91
CA SER A 29 19.96 -24.49 -31.59
C SER A 29 18.45 -24.73 -31.67
N GLN A 30 18.06 -25.99 -31.73
CA GLN A 30 16.66 -26.38 -31.71
C GLN A 30 16.08 -25.81 -30.41
N LYS A 31 15.08 -24.92 -30.53
CA LYS A 31 14.41 -24.34 -29.35
C LYS A 31 14.00 -25.51 -28.44
N LYS A 32 14.35 -25.44 -27.15
CA LYS A 32 14.07 -26.52 -26.20
C LYS A 32 12.58 -26.86 -26.31
N GLN A 33 12.28 -28.14 -26.54
CA GLN A 33 10.90 -28.60 -26.63
C GLN A 33 10.18 -28.28 -25.31
N LEU A 34 8.98 -27.73 -25.42
CA LEU A 34 8.13 -27.41 -24.27
C LEU A 34 7.60 -28.71 -23.67
N ASP A 35 8.29 -29.21 -22.65
CA ASP A 35 7.87 -30.32 -21.81
C ASP A 35 7.73 -29.87 -20.34
N HIS A 36 7.30 -30.78 -19.47
CA HIS A 36 7.10 -30.46 -18.05
C HIS A 36 8.39 -30.04 -17.31
N SER A 37 9.58 -30.37 -17.83
CA SER A 37 10.86 -29.95 -17.24
C SER A 37 11.16 -28.45 -17.45
N VAL A 38 10.42 -27.80 -18.36
CA VAL A 38 10.61 -26.39 -18.71
C VAL A 38 9.82 -25.47 -17.78
N TYR A 39 8.69 -25.93 -17.22
CA TYR A 39 7.80 -25.09 -16.41
C TYR A 39 8.49 -24.53 -15.16
N ASP A 40 9.19 -25.37 -14.39
CA ASP A 40 9.89 -24.93 -13.17
C ASP A 40 10.92 -23.82 -13.44
N ASN A 41 11.52 -23.84 -14.63
CA ASN A 41 12.52 -22.87 -15.07
C ASN A 41 11.93 -21.72 -15.88
N TRP A 42 10.61 -21.67 -16.07
CA TRP A 42 9.96 -20.61 -16.82
C TRP A 42 10.12 -19.29 -16.07
N LYS A 43 10.81 -18.34 -16.69
CA LYS A 43 11.12 -17.06 -16.08
C LYS A 43 10.02 -16.06 -16.40
N SER A 44 9.59 -15.35 -15.38
CA SER A 44 8.72 -14.19 -15.48
C SER A 44 9.48 -12.95 -15.03
N LEU A 45 9.16 -11.82 -15.64
CA LEU A 45 9.62 -10.51 -15.19
C LEU A 45 8.61 -9.98 -14.16
N GLN A 46 9.08 -9.66 -12.97
CA GLN A 46 8.29 -9.21 -11.84
C GLN A 46 8.94 -7.95 -11.25
N GLU A 47 8.16 -7.17 -10.48
CA GLU A 47 8.66 -6.02 -9.70
C GLU A 47 9.55 -5.08 -10.53
N ILE A 48 8.98 -4.42 -11.53
CA ILE A 48 9.71 -3.48 -12.40
C ILE A 48 9.65 -2.09 -11.78
N SER A 49 10.79 -1.44 -11.63
CA SER A 49 10.86 -0.03 -11.23
C SER A 49 11.94 0.70 -12.02
N ILE A 50 11.70 1.99 -12.23
CA ILE A 50 12.56 2.87 -13.01
C ILE A 50 12.79 4.12 -12.16
N SER A 51 14.02 4.62 -12.13
CA SER A 51 14.33 5.90 -11.48
C SER A 51 13.64 7.07 -12.19
N ASN A 52 13.44 8.19 -11.49
CA ASN A 52 12.73 9.36 -12.01
C ASN A 52 13.36 9.94 -13.29
N ASP A 53 14.67 9.76 -13.48
CA ASP A 53 15.43 10.18 -14.66
C ASP A 53 15.47 9.12 -15.78
N GLY A 54 14.86 7.95 -15.59
CA GLY A 54 14.88 6.83 -16.54
C GLY A 54 16.23 6.11 -16.66
N ARG A 55 17.22 6.45 -15.83
CA ARG A 55 18.59 5.92 -15.95
C ARG A 55 18.72 4.50 -15.42
N PHE A 56 18.19 4.25 -14.23
CA PHE A 56 18.29 2.96 -13.57
C PHE A 56 17.00 2.19 -13.72
N ILE A 57 17.10 1.01 -14.31
CA ILE A 57 15.99 0.10 -14.56
C ILE A 57 16.26 -1.16 -13.76
N ASN A 58 15.37 -1.46 -12.82
CA ASN A 58 15.45 -2.64 -12.00
C ASN A 58 14.29 -3.58 -12.30
N ALA A 59 14.56 -4.87 -12.30
CA ALA A 59 13.53 -5.89 -12.43
C ALA A 59 13.93 -7.17 -11.71
N VAL A 60 12.95 -7.93 -11.24
CA VAL A 60 13.18 -9.28 -10.70
C VAL A 60 12.84 -10.29 -11.78
N ILE A 61 13.80 -11.15 -12.08
CA ILE A 61 13.62 -12.30 -12.97
C ILE A 61 13.39 -13.52 -12.08
N SER A 62 12.14 -13.97 -12.00
CA SER A 62 11.71 -15.06 -11.12
C SER A 62 11.38 -16.32 -11.92
N PRO A 63 12.04 -17.47 -11.67
CA PRO A 63 11.56 -18.76 -12.14
C PRO A 63 10.28 -19.17 -11.40
N GLN A 64 9.56 -20.17 -11.90
CA GLN A 64 8.39 -20.73 -11.20
C GLN A 64 8.80 -21.45 -9.90
N GLU A 65 9.94 -22.15 -9.89
CA GLU A 65 10.57 -22.70 -8.69
C GLU A 65 12.06 -22.32 -8.62
N GLY A 66 12.52 -21.91 -7.43
CA GLY A 66 13.94 -21.64 -7.16
C GLY A 66 14.25 -20.20 -6.76
N ASP A 67 15.50 -19.79 -7.01
CA ASP A 67 16.02 -18.48 -6.59
C ASP A 67 15.83 -17.42 -7.69
N SER A 68 15.13 -16.33 -7.36
CA SER A 68 14.97 -15.16 -8.24
C SER A 68 16.26 -14.35 -8.37
N THR A 69 16.42 -13.63 -9.47
CA THR A 69 17.57 -12.74 -9.71
C THR A 69 17.11 -11.31 -9.89
N LEU A 70 17.67 -10.39 -9.11
CA LEU A 70 17.53 -8.95 -9.34
C LEU A 70 18.47 -8.53 -10.47
N TYR A 71 17.87 -7.93 -11.48
CA TYR A 71 18.50 -7.27 -12.61
C TYR A 71 18.53 -5.77 -12.34
N ILE A 72 19.72 -5.15 -12.37
CA ILE A 72 19.92 -3.70 -12.27
C ILE A 72 20.64 -3.26 -13.53
N TYR A 73 20.08 -2.29 -14.26
CA TYR A 73 20.66 -1.79 -15.50
C TYR A 73 20.79 -0.26 -15.48
N ASP A 74 21.98 0.23 -15.81
CA ASP A 74 22.26 1.66 -16.04
C ASP A 74 22.22 1.93 -17.55
N SER A 75 21.15 2.57 -18.01
CA SER A 75 20.92 2.87 -19.43
C SER A 75 21.92 3.88 -20.00
N LYS A 76 22.59 4.68 -19.14
CA LYS A 76 23.59 5.65 -19.56
C LYS A 76 24.98 5.03 -19.76
N LYS A 77 25.35 4.09 -18.89
CA LYS A 77 26.64 3.37 -18.96
C LYS A 77 26.57 2.06 -19.73
N GLU A 78 25.37 1.62 -20.07
CA GLU A 78 25.07 0.30 -20.66
C GLU A 78 25.69 -0.84 -19.83
N LYS A 79 25.56 -0.73 -18.50
CA LYS A 79 26.10 -1.71 -17.55
C LYS A 79 24.97 -2.38 -16.80
N GLU A 80 25.15 -3.68 -16.56
CA GLU A 80 24.24 -4.48 -15.76
C GLU A 80 24.92 -5.07 -14.51
N LEU A 81 24.12 -5.27 -13.48
CA LEU A 81 24.49 -6.00 -12.27
C LEU A 81 23.40 -7.02 -11.96
N LEU A 82 23.82 -8.28 -11.77
CA LEU A 82 22.94 -9.38 -11.41
C LEU A 82 23.15 -9.77 -9.96
N ILE A 83 22.07 -9.79 -9.18
CA ILE A 83 22.10 -10.22 -7.78
C ILE A 83 21.12 -11.37 -7.60
N HIS A 84 21.66 -12.57 -7.49
CA HIS A 84 20.86 -13.78 -7.27
C HIS A 84 20.27 -13.81 -5.85
N ARG A 85 19.13 -14.52 -5.69
CA ARG A 85 18.38 -14.70 -4.43
C ARG A 85 17.71 -13.43 -3.93
N VAL A 86 17.26 -12.58 -4.84
CA VAL A 86 16.49 -11.38 -4.51
C VAL A 86 15.13 -11.50 -5.17
N ASN A 87 14.08 -11.46 -4.36
CA ASN A 87 12.69 -11.52 -4.82
C ASN A 87 11.95 -10.19 -4.67
N LYS A 88 12.45 -9.28 -3.84
CA LYS A 88 11.92 -7.94 -3.62
C LYS A 88 13.06 -6.98 -3.33
N TYR A 89 12.93 -5.76 -3.82
CA TYR A 89 13.89 -4.68 -3.62
C TYR A 89 13.15 -3.34 -3.52
N THR A 90 13.89 -2.32 -3.14
CA THR A 90 13.49 -0.91 -3.19
C THR A 90 14.54 -0.14 -3.98
N LEU A 91 14.13 0.56 -5.03
CA LEU A 91 14.96 1.52 -5.77
C LEU A 91 14.66 2.92 -5.23
N SER A 92 15.68 3.74 -4.98
CA SER A 92 15.45 5.14 -4.65
C SER A 92 14.92 5.89 -5.87
N PRO A 93 13.99 6.85 -5.71
CA PRO A 93 13.47 7.63 -6.84
C PRO A 93 14.56 8.34 -7.65
N ASP A 94 15.64 8.79 -6.99
CA ASP A 94 16.83 9.37 -7.63
C ASP A 94 17.72 8.35 -8.36
N GLY A 95 17.41 7.06 -8.24
CA GLY A 95 18.14 5.96 -8.85
C GLY A 95 19.49 5.63 -8.20
N ARG A 96 19.93 6.36 -7.17
CA ARG A 96 21.27 6.21 -6.59
C ARG A 96 21.45 4.89 -5.82
N TYR A 97 20.43 4.43 -5.12
CA TYR A 97 20.52 3.26 -4.24
C TYR A 97 19.47 2.20 -4.56
N THR A 98 19.90 0.93 -4.56
CA THR A 98 19.00 -0.23 -4.54
C THR A 98 19.21 -1.01 -3.26
N VAL A 99 18.13 -1.26 -2.50
CA VAL A 99 18.18 -2.02 -1.24
C VAL A 99 17.31 -3.25 -1.34
N ALA A 100 17.83 -4.42 -0.97
CA ALA A 100 17.12 -5.69 -1.09
C ALA A 100 17.51 -6.68 0.00
N LEU A 101 16.60 -7.61 0.33
CA LEU A 101 16.95 -8.79 1.11
C LEU A 101 17.46 -9.88 0.18
N LEU A 102 18.70 -10.28 0.41
CA LEU A 102 19.30 -11.48 -0.12
C LEU A 102 18.80 -12.68 0.68
N LYS A 103 17.94 -13.48 0.05
CA LYS A 103 17.36 -14.68 0.65
C LYS A 103 18.40 -15.77 0.86
N ALA A 104 18.22 -16.52 1.93
CA ALA A 104 18.88 -17.81 2.08
C ALA A 104 18.57 -18.71 0.87
N PRO A 105 19.52 -19.56 0.41
CA PRO A 105 19.33 -20.38 -0.78
C PRO A 105 18.08 -21.26 -0.67
N PHE A 106 17.26 -21.30 -1.73
CA PHE A 106 16.03 -22.08 -1.76
C PHE A 106 16.25 -23.56 -1.40
N SER A 107 17.33 -24.16 -1.90
CA SER A 107 17.70 -25.55 -1.65
C SER A 107 17.97 -25.83 -0.16
N GLU A 108 18.67 -24.93 0.53
CA GLU A 108 19.00 -25.07 1.95
C GLU A 108 17.75 -24.92 2.83
N ILE A 109 16.87 -23.96 2.50
CA ILE A 109 15.58 -23.79 3.18
C ILE A 109 14.71 -25.04 2.98
N ARG A 110 14.64 -25.57 1.75
CA ARG A 110 13.89 -26.78 1.43
C ARG A 110 14.42 -27.98 2.23
N GLN A 111 15.73 -28.17 2.30
CA GLN A 111 16.34 -29.21 3.12
C GLN A 111 16.09 -29.02 4.62
N ALA A 112 16.13 -27.79 5.12
CA ALA A 112 15.83 -27.49 6.52
C ALA A 112 14.37 -27.82 6.87
N LYS A 113 13.42 -27.52 5.97
CA LYS A 113 12.01 -27.90 6.09
C LYS A 113 11.81 -29.41 6.06
N ILE A 114 12.45 -30.13 5.13
CA ILE A 114 12.41 -31.59 5.07
C ILE A 114 12.95 -32.20 6.37
N LYS A 115 14.03 -31.63 6.92
CA LYS A 115 14.63 -32.03 8.21
C LYS A 115 13.86 -31.53 9.44
N LYS A 116 12.70 -30.86 9.27
CA LYS A 116 11.85 -30.30 10.34
C LYS A 116 12.64 -29.45 11.35
N LYS A 117 13.67 -28.72 10.89
CA LYS A 117 14.45 -27.81 11.74
C LYS A 117 13.55 -26.69 12.29
N LYS A 118 13.91 -26.14 13.45
CA LYS A 118 13.23 -24.95 13.98
C LYS A 118 13.56 -23.75 13.12
N ALA A 119 12.64 -22.79 13.01
CA ALA A 119 12.80 -21.60 12.18
C ALA A 119 14.06 -20.77 12.54
N ASP A 120 14.47 -20.79 13.81
CA ASP A 120 15.68 -20.08 14.27
C ASP A 120 16.99 -20.74 13.78
N ASP A 121 16.95 -22.00 13.33
CA ASP A 121 18.09 -22.76 12.78
C ASP A 121 18.15 -22.70 11.23
N PHE A 122 17.25 -21.95 10.60
CA PHE A 122 17.28 -21.76 9.16
C PHE A 122 18.43 -20.83 8.79
N PRO A 123 19.01 -20.97 7.59
CA PRO A 123 19.97 -19.98 7.11
C PRO A 123 19.28 -18.61 7.06
N LYS A 124 20.00 -17.59 7.52
CA LYS A 124 19.47 -16.24 7.67
C LYS A 124 19.64 -15.43 6.40
N ASP A 125 18.69 -14.54 6.18
CA ASP A 125 18.78 -13.56 5.11
C ASP A 125 19.87 -12.52 5.40
N SER A 126 20.37 -11.89 4.34
CA SER A 126 21.30 -10.76 4.41
C SER A 126 20.65 -9.55 3.74
N LEU A 127 21.01 -8.35 4.18
CA LEU A 127 20.65 -7.13 3.47
C LEU A 127 21.74 -6.80 2.45
N VAL A 128 21.33 -6.40 1.26
CA VAL A 128 22.21 -5.89 0.22
C VAL A 128 21.83 -4.45 -0.07
N ILE A 129 22.83 -3.58 -0.10
CA ILE A 129 22.73 -2.18 -0.47
C ILE A 129 23.65 -1.99 -1.66
N VAL A 130 23.09 -1.55 -2.79
CA VAL A 130 23.84 -1.27 -4.01
C VAL A 130 23.89 0.24 -4.18
N ASP A 131 25.09 0.79 -4.28
CA ASP A 131 25.29 2.11 -4.87
C ASP A 131 25.31 1.91 -6.38
N ASN A 132 24.22 2.32 -7.04
CA ASN A 132 24.02 2.07 -8.47
C ASN A 132 24.94 2.94 -9.33
N GLU A 133 25.36 4.12 -8.84
CA GLU A 133 26.27 4.98 -9.59
C GLU A 133 27.70 4.44 -9.60
N ALA A 134 28.14 3.98 -8.43
CA ALA A 134 29.45 3.37 -8.22
C ALA A 134 29.48 1.88 -8.60
N PHE A 135 28.32 1.25 -8.86
CA PHE A 135 28.17 -0.20 -9.02
C PHE A 135 28.80 -1.00 -7.86
N THR A 136 28.72 -0.45 -6.65
CA THR A 136 29.31 -1.08 -5.45
C THR A 136 28.23 -1.78 -4.63
N LEU A 137 28.52 -3.02 -4.22
CA LEU A 137 27.61 -3.85 -3.44
C LEU A 137 28.11 -3.96 -1.99
N TYR A 138 27.28 -3.55 -1.04
CA TYR A 138 27.48 -3.73 0.39
C TYR A 138 26.55 -4.82 0.92
N LYS A 139 27.10 -5.79 1.64
CA LYS A 139 26.33 -6.90 2.23
C LYS A 139 26.39 -6.85 3.75
N ILE A 140 25.22 -6.90 4.39
CA ILE A 140 25.07 -6.94 5.85
C ILE A 140 24.41 -8.27 6.22
N ALA A 141 25.13 -9.12 6.95
CA ALA A 141 24.63 -10.44 7.36
C ALA A 141 23.58 -10.36 8.49
N ASP A 142 22.78 -11.42 8.57
CA ASP A 142 21.80 -11.69 9.64
C ASP A 142 20.67 -10.65 9.77
N VAL A 143 20.19 -10.13 8.65
CA VAL A 143 19.08 -9.16 8.62
C VAL A 143 17.76 -9.88 8.38
N LYS A 144 16.79 -9.70 9.28
CA LYS A 144 15.47 -10.34 9.19
C LYS A 144 14.52 -9.58 8.26
N SER A 145 14.54 -8.26 8.35
CA SER A 145 13.69 -7.37 7.57
C SER A 145 14.32 -5.99 7.46
N TYR A 146 13.93 -5.25 6.43
CA TYR A 146 14.26 -3.84 6.26
C TYR A 146 13.00 -3.05 5.90
N ALA A 147 13.09 -1.74 6.06
CA ALA A 147 12.08 -0.78 5.71
C ALA A 147 12.75 0.51 5.24
N THR A 148 12.06 1.19 4.33
CA THR A 148 12.47 2.46 3.72
C THR A 148 11.27 3.41 3.76
N SER A 149 11.51 4.71 3.64
CA SER A 149 10.43 5.63 3.28
C SER A 149 10.01 5.42 1.83
N THR A 150 8.85 5.96 1.45
CA THR A 150 8.32 5.88 0.08
C THR A 150 9.29 6.49 -0.92
N GLU A 151 9.83 7.68 -0.61
CA GLU A 151 10.75 8.40 -1.50
C GLU A 151 12.24 8.17 -1.15
N MET A 152 12.54 7.25 -0.22
CA MET A 152 13.89 6.86 0.23
C MET A 152 14.96 7.97 0.19
N ALA A 153 14.81 9.06 0.96
CA ALA A 153 15.74 10.21 0.93
C ALA A 153 17.15 9.95 1.48
N GLY A 154 17.51 8.70 1.83
CA GLY A 154 18.88 8.34 2.25
C GLY A 154 19.01 7.63 3.60
N HIS A 155 17.90 7.21 4.23
CA HIS A 155 17.93 6.37 5.42
C HIS A 155 17.17 5.07 5.20
N ILE A 156 17.64 4.01 5.84
CA ILE A 156 16.95 2.73 5.93
C ILE A 156 16.90 2.27 7.38
N ALA A 157 15.88 1.50 7.74
CA ALA A 157 15.83 0.81 9.02
C ALA A 157 15.79 -0.69 8.80
N TYR A 158 16.57 -1.46 9.54
CA TYR A 158 16.55 -2.93 9.44
C TYR A 158 16.62 -3.61 10.80
N LYS A 159 15.96 -4.76 10.91
CA LYS A 159 15.94 -5.58 12.12
C LYS A 159 17.00 -6.67 12.04
N LYS A 160 17.90 -6.68 13.02
CA LYS A 160 18.98 -7.66 13.17
C LYS A 160 18.91 -8.30 14.56
N ALA A 161 19.19 -9.60 14.66
CA ALA A 161 19.27 -10.25 15.97
C ALA A 161 20.46 -9.70 16.77
N ALA A 162 20.27 -9.41 18.06
CA ALA A 162 21.38 -9.08 18.93
C ALA A 162 22.42 -10.23 18.96
N PRO A 163 23.73 -9.91 19.08
CA PRO A 163 24.76 -10.93 19.26
C PRO A 163 24.41 -11.85 20.46
N LYS A 164 24.66 -13.15 20.32
CA LYS A 164 24.48 -14.09 21.44
C LYS A 164 25.51 -13.74 22.52
N ASP A 165 25.04 -13.36 23.70
CA ASP A 165 25.88 -13.16 24.88
C ASP A 165 26.43 -14.53 25.34
N THR A 166 27.73 -14.76 25.14
CA THR A 166 28.41 -16.02 25.48
C THR A 166 28.49 -16.28 26.99
N ALA A 167 28.04 -15.34 27.83
CA ALA A 167 28.11 -15.46 29.29
C ALA A 167 26.86 -16.06 29.97
N LYS A 168 25.75 -16.30 29.25
CA LYS A 168 24.49 -16.80 29.87
C LYS A 168 23.96 -18.08 29.22
N ASN A 169 24.12 -19.19 29.93
CA ASN A 169 23.54 -20.52 29.65
C ASN A 169 22.00 -20.58 29.79
N LYS A 170 21.25 -19.64 29.19
CA LYS A 170 19.78 -19.75 29.07
C LYS A 170 19.32 -19.46 27.63
N PRO A 171 18.42 -20.30 27.07
CA PRO A 171 17.93 -20.15 25.71
C PRO A 171 16.82 -19.09 25.68
N ASN A 172 17.15 -17.82 25.92
CA ASN A 172 16.24 -16.73 25.58
C ASN A 172 16.56 -16.24 24.18
N LYS A 173 15.54 -16.13 23.33
CA LYS A 173 15.63 -15.55 21.99
C LYS A 173 16.26 -14.14 22.11
N PRO A 174 17.37 -13.84 21.40
CA PRO A 174 17.96 -12.51 21.45
C PRO A 174 16.92 -11.49 20.96
N ALA A 175 16.78 -10.38 21.70
CA ALA A 175 15.91 -9.29 21.29
C ALA A 175 16.40 -8.74 19.95
N ASP A 176 15.45 -8.39 19.07
CA ASP A 176 15.79 -7.79 17.79
C ASP A 176 16.20 -6.33 18.00
N LEU A 177 17.31 -5.95 17.38
CA LEU A 177 17.82 -4.60 17.30
C LEU A 177 17.28 -3.95 16.03
N LEU A 178 16.71 -2.76 16.14
CA LEU A 178 16.41 -1.92 14.99
C LEU A 178 17.61 -1.01 14.75
N ILE A 179 18.24 -1.16 13.59
CA ILE A 179 19.36 -0.34 13.17
C ILE A 179 18.85 0.66 12.13
N ILE A 180 19.09 1.94 12.38
CA ILE A 180 18.76 3.06 11.49
C ILE A 180 20.07 3.47 10.83
N ARG A 181 20.20 3.23 9.53
CA ARG A 181 21.43 3.48 8.78
C ARG A 181 21.24 4.60 7.77
N ASN A 182 22.18 5.53 7.75
CA ASN A 182 22.32 6.53 6.69
C ASN A 182 23.05 5.88 5.50
N LEU A 183 22.46 5.94 4.31
CA LEU A 183 23.01 5.35 3.09
C LEU A 183 24.22 6.12 2.54
N ASN A 184 24.28 7.43 2.76
CA ASN A 184 25.36 8.28 2.28
C ASN A 184 26.60 8.21 3.17
N THR A 185 26.43 8.25 4.49
CA THR A 185 27.56 8.29 5.45
C THR A 185 27.88 6.94 6.07
N SER A 186 27.01 5.93 5.90
CA SER A 186 27.07 4.65 6.62
C SER A 186 26.99 4.77 8.15
N ALA A 187 26.63 5.93 8.70
CA ALA A 187 26.39 6.08 10.13
C ALA A 187 25.16 5.26 10.57
N GLU A 188 25.22 4.65 11.75
CA GLU A 188 24.18 3.79 12.31
C GLU A 188 23.77 4.26 13.72
N ASP A 189 22.46 4.37 13.98
CA ASP A 189 21.89 4.42 15.34
C ASP A 189 21.13 3.11 15.61
N THR A 190 21.13 2.66 16.85
CA THR A 190 20.53 1.38 17.27
C THR A 190 19.48 1.58 18.34
N VAL A 191 18.28 1.08 18.08
CA VAL A 191 17.17 1.04 19.03
C VAL A 191 16.93 -0.40 19.47
N LYS A 192 17.03 -0.64 20.79
CA LYS A 192 16.71 -1.92 21.42
C LYS A 192 15.21 -2.01 21.70
N ASN A 193 14.67 -3.23 21.74
CA ASN A 193 13.26 -3.51 22.08
C ASN A 193 12.24 -2.71 21.25
N SER A 194 12.55 -2.45 19.98
CA SER A 194 11.62 -1.78 19.08
C SER A 194 10.41 -2.68 18.78
N LYS A 195 9.19 -2.17 18.94
CA LYS A 195 7.97 -2.88 18.57
C LYS A 195 7.50 -2.48 17.18
N GLU A 196 7.15 -1.21 17.03
CA GLU A 196 6.61 -0.60 15.82
C GLU A 196 7.43 0.64 15.45
N PHE A 197 7.52 0.94 14.15
CA PHE A 197 8.17 2.14 13.67
C PHE A 197 7.55 2.57 12.34
N ALA A 198 7.66 3.86 12.02
CA ALA A 198 7.16 4.42 10.76
C ALA A 198 8.09 5.53 10.28
N PHE A 199 8.38 5.55 8.98
CA PHE A 199 8.99 6.70 8.32
C PHE A 199 7.92 7.66 7.82
N ASN A 200 8.23 8.94 7.75
CA ASN A 200 7.44 9.83 6.90
C ASN A 200 7.70 9.53 5.40
N LYS A 201 6.87 10.08 4.51
CA LYS A 201 6.93 9.82 3.06
C LYS A 201 8.33 10.03 2.48
N PHE A 202 9.01 11.11 2.87
CA PHE A 202 10.34 11.44 2.36
C PHE A 202 11.47 10.71 3.09
N GLY A 203 11.31 10.32 4.35
CA GLY A 203 12.35 9.63 5.13
C GLY A 203 13.34 10.57 5.82
N ASN A 204 12.92 11.80 6.08
CA ASN A 204 13.61 12.75 6.96
C ASN A 204 13.20 12.61 8.44
N SER A 205 12.10 11.90 8.72
CA SER A 205 11.61 11.67 10.07
C SER A 205 11.23 10.20 10.29
N LEU A 206 11.48 9.70 11.50
CA LEU A 206 11.15 8.33 11.91
C LEU A 206 10.61 8.32 13.34
N ALA A 207 9.52 7.59 13.57
CA ALA A 207 8.99 7.29 14.90
C ALA A 207 9.25 5.84 15.24
N VAL A 208 9.63 5.54 16.49
CA VAL A 208 9.84 4.18 16.98
C VAL A 208 9.19 4.00 18.35
N SER A 209 8.35 2.99 18.53
CA SER A 209 7.91 2.54 19.86
C SER A 209 8.90 1.54 20.45
N VAL A 210 9.24 1.76 21.72
CA VAL A 210 10.17 0.94 22.49
C VAL A 210 9.42 0.30 23.65
N GLU A 211 9.55 -1.02 23.79
CA GLU A 211 9.03 -1.76 24.93
C GLU A 211 10.00 -1.75 26.11
N PRO A 212 9.49 -1.69 27.35
CA PRO A 212 10.32 -1.68 28.54
C PRO A 212 11.10 -2.99 28.70
N GLU A 213 12.28 -2.91 29.32
CA GLU A 213 13.04 -4.10 29.67
C GLU A 213 12.29 -4.95 30.72
N LYS A 214 12.12 -6.25 30.46
CA LYS A 214 11.37 -7.18 31.33
C LYS A 214 11.86 -7.26 32.79
N LYS A 215 13.09 -6.81 33.07
CA LYS A 215 13.72 -6.89 34.39
C LYS A 215 13.85 -5.55 35.09
N ASP A 216 13.50 -4.45 34.42
CA ASP A 216 13.55 -3.12 34.97
C ASP A 216 12.11 -2.65 35.23
N SER A 217 11.72 -2.60 36.51
CA SER A 217 10.39 -2.17 36.92
C SER A 217 10.16 -0.66 36.79
N THR A 218 11.23 0.10 36.55
CA THR A 218 11.19 1.56 36.33
C THR A 218 11.13 1.93 34.86
N ASP A 219 11.46 1.00 33.96
CA ASP A 219 11.38 1.24 32.52
C ASP A 219 9.93 1.27 32.05
N THR A 220 9.65 2.17 31.11
CA THR A 220 8.32 2.40 30.56
C THR A 220 8.35 2.26 29.05
N HIS A 221 7.18 2.03 28.46
CA HIS A 221 7.04 2.16 27.03
C HIS A 221 7.37 3.58 26.61
N LYS A 222 8.13 3.72 25.52
CA LYS A 222 8.59 5.03 25.04
C LYS A 222 8.28 5.17 23.55
N VAL A 223 8.08 6.41 23.13
CA VAL A 223 8.09 6.77 21.71
C VAL A 223 9.29 7.69 21.46
N LEU A 224 10.16 7.25 20.57
CA LEU A 224 11.31 8.00 20.11
C LEU A 224 11.00 8.60 18.74
N PHE A 225 11.18 9.90 18.62
CA PHE A 225 11.16 10.63 17.37
C PHE A 225 12.59 10.93 16.93
N PHE A 226 12.89 10.62 15.68
CA PHE A 226 14.17 10.86 15.03
C PHE A 226 13.98 11.88 13.92
N ASP A 227 14.66 13.01 14.03
CA ASP A 227 14.88 13.94 12.92
C ASP A 227 16.17 13.48 12.20
N LEU A 228 15.97 12.72 11.13
CA LEU A 228 17.05 12.11 10.37
C LEU A 228 17.81 13.11 9.50
N LYS A 229 17.23 14.29 9.26
CA LYS A 229 17.92 15.37 8.54
C LYS A 229 18.96 16.04 9.42
N ASN A 230 18.60 16.32 10.67
CA ASN A 230 19.48 17.00 11.62
C ASN A 230 20.26 16.05 12.53
N GLY A 231 19.95 14.75 12.51
CA GLY A 231 20.54 13.74 13.39
C GLY A 231 20.07 13.84 14.85
N ASN A 232 18.93 14.50 15.10
CA ASN A 232 18.41 14.71 16.45
C ASN A 232 17.46 13.57 16.85
N LYS A 233 17.52 13.18 18.13
CA LYS A 233 16.66 12.16 18.74
C LYS A 233 15.95 12.73 19.96
N LYS A 234 14.63 12.56 20.03
CA LYS A 234 13.79 13.05 21.15
C LYS A 234 12.87 11.94 21.65
N GLN A 235 12.75 11.79 22.96
CA GLN A 235 11.68 10.99 23.57
C GLN A 235 10.43 11.87 23.68
N ILE A 236 9.37 11.53 22.95
CA ILE A 236 8.13 12.33 22.91
C ILE A 236 7.00 11.75 23.76
N SER A 237 7.17 10.52 24.24
CA SER A 237 6.28 9.86 25.19
C SER A 237 7.05 8.82 26.00
N GLY A 238 6.65 8.63 27.26
CA GLY A 238 7.30 7.71 28.20
C GLY A 238 6.37 7.22 29.32
N GLU A 239 5.05 7.22 29.06
CA GLU A 239 4.04 6.78 30.04
C GLU A 239 3.93 5.24 30.02
N LYS A 240 3.35 4.63 31.07
CA LYS A 240 3.03 3.19 31.07
C LYS A 240 1.83 2.90 30.16
N MET A 241 2.05 2.99 28.85
CA MET A 241 1.03 2.85 27.80
C MET A 241 1.57 2.06 26.62
N GLU A 242 0.69 1.36 25.91
CA GLU A 242 1.02 0.80 24.60
C GLU A 242 0.81 1.85 23.51
N TYR A 243 1.78 2.00 22.60
CA TYR A 243 1.77 2.95 21.48
C TYR A 243 1.77 2.21 20.14
N ARG A 244 0.93 2.66 19.19
CA ARG A 244 0.80 2.05 17.86
C ARG A 244 0.24 3.01 16.80
N SER A 245 0.25 2.58 15.54
CA SER A 245 -0.37 3.26 14.40
C SER A 245 0.24 4.64 14.16
N PHE A 246 1.57 4.71 14.08
CA PHE A 246 2.29 5.95 13.79
C PHE A 246 2.03 6.43 12.37
N SER A 247 1.70 7.70 12.22
CA SER A 247 1.47 8.34 10.93
C SER A 247 2.01 9.77 10.93
N PHE A 248 2.77 10.10 9.90
CA PHE A 248 3.38 11.43 9.72
C PHE A 248 2.58 12.27 8.73
N ASP A 249 2.68 13.60 8.87
CA ASP A 249 2.37 14.49 7.75
C ASP A 249 3.42 14.31 6.64
N GLU A 250 3.09 14.76 5.42
CA GLU A 250 3.97 14.57 4.27
C GLU A 250 5.39 15.14 4.50
N PRO A 251 5.56 16.36 5.05
CA PRO A 251 6.88 16.91 5.38
C PRO A 251 7.61 16.20 6.53
N GLY A 252 6.93 15.41 7.36
CA GLY A 252 7.51 14.74 8.53
C GLY A 252 7.72 15.64 9.76
N ASN A 253 6.99 16.76 9.85
CA ASN A 253 7.06 17.70 10.97
C ASN A 253 6.03 17.39 12.06
N GLN A 254 5.01 16.60 11.75
CA GLN A 254 3.90 16.25 12.63
C GLN A 254 3.72 14.74 12.65
N LEU A 255 3.34 14.22 13.82
CA LEU A 255 3.14 12.81 14.06
C LEU A 255 1.84 12.63 14.84
N VAL A 256 1.01 11.68 14.39
CA VAL A 256 -0.18 11.22 15.09
C VAL A 256 -0.06 9.71 15.35
N TYR A 257 -0.53 9.26 16.51
CA TYR A 257 -0.53 7.84 16.89
C TYR A 257 -1.56 7.56 17.98
N LEU A 258 -1.79 6.27 18.23
CA LEU A 258 -2.71 5.79 19.25
C LEU A 258 -1.95 5.36 20.50
N ALA A 259 -2.49 5.67 21.68
CA ALA A 259 -1.94 5.30 22.97
C ALA A 259 -3.02 4.68 23.86
N THR A 260 -2.72 3.59 24.58
CA THR A 260 -3.67 3.00 25.54
C THR A 260 -2.98 2.63 26.84
N LYS A 261 -3.67 2.87 27.98
CA LYS A 261 -3.22 2.38 29.30
C LYS A 261 -3.49 0.88 29.47
N ASP A 262 -4.37 0.31 28.65
CA ASP A 262 -4.79 -1.08 28.81
C ASP A 262 -3.79 -2.03 28.14
N THR A 263 -3.00 -2.71 28.97
CA THR A 263 -2.06 -3.74 28.53
C THR A 263 -2.68 -5.14 28.47
N SER A 264 -3.94 -5.29 28.87
CA SER A 264 -4.65 -6.58 28.88
C SER A 264 -4.88 -7.09 27.46
N LYS A 265 -5.02 -8.41 27.30
CA LYS A 265 -5.38 -9.03 26.01
C LYS A 265 -6.90 -9.09 25.86
N ILE A 266 -7.58 -7.95 26.03
CA ILE A 266 -9.00 -7.85 25.73
C ILE A 266 -9.21 -7.68 24.22
N GLU A 267 -10.39 -8.06 23.73
CA GLU A 267 -10.70 -8.05 22.29
C GLU A 267 -10.67 -6.65 21.67
N GLN A 268 -11.12 -5.65 22.42
CA GLN A 268 -11.17 -4.26 21.94
C GLN A 268 -10.66 -3.31 23.03
N LYS A 269 -9.53 -2.65 22.75
CA LYS A 269 -8.96 -1.66 23.66
C LYS A 269 -9.45 -0.25 23.32
N VAL A 270 -9.51 0.60 24.33
CA VAL A 270 -9.76 2.04 24.16
C VAL A 270 -8.43 2.77 24.05
N PHE A 271 -8.29 3.57 23.00
CA PHE A 271 -7.11 4.38 22.74
C PHE A 271 -7.40 5.88 22.85
N ASP A 272 -6.39 6.63 23.26
CA ASP A 272 -6.28 8.07 23.08
C ASP A 272 -5.52 8.35 21.79
N VAL A 273 -5.90 9.41 21.08
CA VAL A 273 -5.18 9.92 19.92
C VAL A 273 -4.15 10.95 20.40
N ARG A 274 -2.87 10.65 20.18
CA ARG A 274 -1.73 11.49 20.53
C ARG A 274 -1.23 12.22 19.29
N TYR A 275 -0.81 13.46 19.49
CA TYR A 275 -0.26 14.33 18.46
C TYR A 275 1.03 14.95 18.94
N PHE A 276 2.00 15.04 18.04
CA PHE A 276 3.29 15.67 18.27
C PHE A 276 3.66 16.51 17.06
N LYS A 277 4.23 17.69 17.30
CA LYS A 277 4.85 18.54 16.29
C LYS A 277 6.31 18.73 16.69
N ASN A 278 7.25 18.73 15.74
CA ASN A 278 8.69 18.78 16.01
C ASN A 278 9.12 19.98 16.89
N THR A 279 8.36 21.08 16.87
CA THR A 279 8.58 22.26 17.73
C THR A 279 8.17 22.07 19.20
N MET A 280 7.51 20.96 19.54
CA MET A 280 7.01 20.65 20.90
C MET A 280 8.01 19.80 21.68
N ASP A 281 7.86 19.78 23.00
CA ASP A 281 8.68 18.94 23.88
C ASP A 281 8.19 17.51 24.02
N SER A 282 6.89 17.33 24.17
CA SER A 282 6.25 16.02 24.29
C SER A 282 4.99 15.98 23.45
N ALA A 283 4.50 14.78 23.16
CA ALA A 283 3.21 14.59 22.52
C ALA A 283 2.05 14.94 23.46
N VAL A 284 0.97 15.47 22.91
CA VAL A 284 -0.25 15.85 23.62
C VAL A 284 -1.42 14.95 23.22
N VAL A 285 -2.42 14.83 24.09
CA VAL A 285 -3.70 14.16 23.76
C VAL A 285 -4.57 15.13 22.98
N ILE A 286 -4.89 14.79 21.74
CA ILE A 286 -5.79 15.59 20.88
C ILE A 286 -7.21 15.01 20.81
N ALA A 287 -7.39 13.73 21.09
CA ALA A 287 -8.71 13.13 21.25
C ALA A 287 -8.68 11.91 22.17
N SER A 288 -9.79 11.65 22.83
CA SER A 288 -10.01 10.50 23.70
C SER A 288 -11.50 10.13 23.69
N LYS A 289 -11.91 9.13 24.48
CA LYS A 289 -13.33 8.76 24.65
C LYS A 289 -14.23 9.92 25.14
N THR A 290 -13.65 11.00 25.66
CA THR A 290 -14.37 12.19 26.15
C THR A 290 -14.30 13.37 25.19
N SER A 291 -13.88 13.14 23.94
CA SER A 291 -13.86 14.20 22.92
C SER A 291 -15.29 14.69 22.64
N ARG A 292 -15.43 16.01 22.52
CA ARG A 292 -16.68 16.64 22.07
C ARG A 292 -16.95 16.23 20.62
N GLY A 293 -18.20 15.85 20.34
CA GLY A 293 -18.63 15.44 18.99
C GLY A 293 -18.38 13.97 18.66
N LEU A 294 -17.74 13.21 19.56
CA LEU A 294 -17.72 11.75 19.49
C LEU A 294 -19.13 11.21 19.86
N PRO A 295 -19.74 10.35 19.02
CA PRO A 295 -21.04 9.77 19.33
C PRO A 295 -21.04 8.96 20.64
N GLU A 296 -22.22 8.80 21.25
CA GLU A 296 -22.35 8.03 22.48
C GLU A 296 -21.92 6.56 22.26
N ASN A 297 -21.24 5.98 23.25
CA ASN A 297 -20.66 4.63 23.22
C ASN A 297 -19.58 4.38 22.14
N TRP A 298 -19.13 5.41 21.42
CA TRP A 298 -18.03 5.27 20.47
C TRP A 298 -16.67 5.40 21.13
N ILE A 299 -15.68 4.72 20.55
CA ILE A 299 -14.29 4.72 21.01
C ILE A 299 -13.33 4.77 19.81
N PHE A 300 -12.12 5.23 20.07
CA PHE A 300 -10.97 4.93 19.21
C PHE A 300 -10.43 3.57 19.63
N ASN A 301 -10.50 2.59 18.73
CA ASN A 301 -9.97 1.23 18.94
C ASN A 301 -8.66 1.02 18.16
N GLU A 302 -8.12 -0.20 18.20
CA GLU A 302 -6.87 -0.53 17.49
C GLU A 302 -6.92 -0.39 15.96
N ASN A 303 -8.12 -0.33 15.36
CA ASN A 303 -8.32 -0.22 13.92
C ASN A 303 -8.47 1.23 13.42
N SER A 304 -8.50 2.21 14.34
CA SER A 304 -8.76 3.64 14.04
C SER A 304 -7.78 4.32 13.06
N LYS A 305 -6.57 3.74 12.87
CA LYS A 305 -5.52 4.15 11.91
C LYS A 305 -5.53 5.65 11.52
N PRO A 306 -5.05 6.56 12.38
CA PRO A 306 -5.03 7.98 12.09
C PRO A 306 -4.08 8.34 10.92
N SER A 307 -4.41 9.39 10.17
CA SER A 307 -3.61 9.93 9.07
C SER A 307 -3.80 11.44 8.94
N PHE A 308 -2.88 12.11 8.25
CA PHE A 308 -3.00 13.55 7.97
C PHE A 308 -3.60 13.80 6.59
N SER A 309 -4.33 14.90 6.44
CA SER A 309 -4.57 15.50 5.13
C SER A 309 -3.24 15.90 4.49
N LYS A 310 -3.23 16.02 3.15
CA LYS A 310 -2.04 16.40 2.38
C LYS A 310 -1.33 17.66 2.89
N ASN A 311 -2.10 18.69 3.28
CA ASN A 311 -1.57 19.93 3.84
C ASN A 311 -1.22 19.86 5.33
N GLY A 312 -1.45 18.73 6.00
CA GLY A 312 -1.17 18.51 7.41
C GLY A 312 -2.05 19.28 8.40
N GLN A 313 -3.15 19.90 7.94
CA GLN A 313 -4.06 20.69 8.78
C GLN A 313 -5.16 19.86 9.44
N ARG A 314 -5.49 18.69 8.90
CA ARG A 314 -6.53 17.80 9.41
C ARG A 314 -5.95 16.45 9.74
N ILE A 315 -6.44 15.84 10.81
CA ILE A 315 -6.20 14.46 11.15
C ILE A 315 -7.48 13.68 10.86
N LEU A 316 -7.39 12.72 9.94
CA LEU A 316 -8.44 11.78 9.62
C LEU A 316 -8.26 10.55 10.50
N VAL A 317 -9.26 10.21 11.30
CA VAL A 317 -9.19 9.07 12.22
C VAL A 317 -10.54 8.35 12.31
N GLY A 318 -10.50 7.03 12.33
CA GLY A 318 -11.67 6.19 12.51
C GLY A 318 -12.12 6.12 13.98
N ALA A 319 -13.42 6.17 14.23
CA ALA A 319 -14.02 5.81 15.51
C ALA A 319 -15.12 4.77 15.28
N ALA A 320 -15.43 3.96 16.29
CA ALA A 320 -16.45 2.92 16.16
C ALA A 320 -17.25 2.76 17.46
N PRO A 321 -18.51 2.30 17.39
CA PRO A 321 -19.23 1.88 18.58
C PRO A 321 -18.45 0.79 19.30
N ARG A 322 -18.44 0.86 20.63
CA ARG A 322 -17.80 -0.16 21.47
C ARG A 322 -18.54 -1.48 21.31
N GLN A 323 -17.81 -2.53 20.94
CA GLN A 323 -18.36 -3.86 20.83
C GLN A 323 -18.58 -4.47 22.21
N THR A 324 -19.61 -5.30 22.34
CA THR A 324 -19.82 -6.11 23.53
C THR A 324 -18.70 -7.14 23.62
N PRO A 325 -18.04 -7.27 24.80
CA PRO A 325 -17.02 -8.31 24.99
C PRO A 325 -17.64 -9.69 24.74
N LYS A 326 -16.94 -10.58 24.03
CA LYS A 326 -17.37 -11.97 23.99
C LYS A 326 -17.35 -12.60 25.38
N ASP A 327 -18.30 -13.48 25.62
CA ASP A 327 -18.33 -14.28 26.84
C ASP A 327 -17.18 -15.29 26.82
N THR A 328 -16.15 -15.02 27.62
CA THR A 328 -14.96 -15.88 27.72
C THR A 328 -15.18 -17.13 28.58
N THR A 329 -16.37 -17.31 29.17
CA THR A 329 -16.70 -18.53 29.93
C THR A 329 -17.05 -19.71 29.03
N LEU A 330 -17.43 -19.44 27.77
CA LEU A 330 -17.69 -20.46 26.77
C LEU A 330 -16.38 -20.88 26.10
N VAL A 331 -16.10 -22.19 26.12
CA VAL A 331 -14.91 -22.76 25.51
C VAL A 331 -15.20 -23.03 24.03
N ASP A 332 -14.52 -22.31 23.13
CA ASP A 332 -14.79 -22.29 21.69
C ASP A 332 -14.76 -23.69 21.04
N PHE A 333 -13.87 -24.60 21.50
CA PHE A 333 -13.80 -25.97 20.94
C PHE A 333 -14.86 -26.93 21.51
N GLU A 334 -15.48 -26.60 22.64
CA GLU A 334 -16.56 -27.40 23.27
C GLU A 334 -17.95 -26.88 22.89
N THR A 335 -18.00 -25.67 22.32
CA THR A 335 -19.25 -25.03 21.91
C THR A 335 -19.47 -25.29 20.42
N ALA A 336 -20.65 -25.80 20.07
CA ALA A 336 -21.01 -25.93 18.66
C ALA A 336 -21.10 -24.53 18.02
N ALA A 337 -20.37 -24.32 16.92
CA ALA A 337 -20.55 -23.13 16.09
C ALA A 337 -21.91 -23.24 15.39
N LEU A 338 -22.89 -22.48 15.88
CA LEU A 338 -24.23 -22.43 15.31
C LEU A 338 -24.34 -21.18 14.42
N ASP A 339 -24.50 -21.41 13.13
CA ASP A 339 -24.81 -20.37 12.17
C ASP A 339 -26.34 -20.24 12.05
N ILE A 340 -26.91 -19.21 12.67
CA ILE A 340 -28.32 -18.86 12.52
C ILE A 340 -28.42 -17.78 11.44
N TRP A 341 -29.15 -18.07 10.38
CA TRP A 341 -29.41 -17.15 9.29
C TRP A 341 -30.91 -17.07 8.99
N HIS A 342 -31.40 -15.87 8.67
CA HIS A 342 -32.78 -15.65 8.27
C HIS A 342 -32.85 -15.13 6.83
N TRP A 343 -33.89 -15.49 6.08
CA TRP A 343 -34.06 -15.11 4.67
C TRP A 343 -34.21 -13.59 4.43
N LYS A 344 -34.48 -12.82 5.50
CA LYS A 344 -34.54 -11.35 5.46
C LYS A 344 -33.20 -10.69 5.78
N ASP A 345 -32.16 -11.47 6.06
CA ASP A 345 -30.84 -10.90 6.34
C ASP A 345 -30.27 -10.29 5.06
N PRO A 346 -29.63 -9.11 5.15
CA PRO A 346 -29.16 -8.37 3.98
C PRO A 346 -28.13 -9.12 3.16
N VAL A 347 -27.34 -9.98 3.80
CA VAL A 347 -26.27 -10.76 3.21
C VAL A 347 -26.42 -12.23 3.58
N VAL A 348 -26.10 -13.12 2.64
CA VAL A 348 -26.14 -14.57 2.86
C VAL A 348 -25.03 -15.04 3.81
N GLN A 349 -25.26 -16.13 4.54
CA GLN A 349 -24.34 -16.64 5.57
C GLN A 349 -22.86 -16.78 5.12
N PRO A 350 -22.53 -17.35 3.94
CA PRO A 350 -21.13 -17.44 3.51
C PRO A 350 -20.47 -16.07 3.34
N GLN A 351 -21.24 -15.08 2.89
CA GLN A 351 -20.75 -13.71 2.73
C GLN A 351 -20.57 -13.02 4.09
N GLN A 352 -21.47 -13.23 5.04
CA GLN A 352 -21.29 -12.75 6.42
C GLN A 352 -19.99 -13.26 7.03
N LEU A 353 -19.70 -14.56 6.93
CA LEU A 353 -18.45 -15.15 7.44
C LEU A 353 -17.22 -14.56 6.74
N SER A 354 -17.29 -14.33 5.43
CA SER A 354 -16.22 -13.68 4.67
C SER A 354 -15.99 -12.22 5.08
N GLN A 355 -17.05 -11.50 5.43
CA GLN A 355 -17.00 -10.08 5.79
C GLN A 355 -16.80 -9.83 7.28
N LEU A 356 -17.06 -10.82 8.16
CA LEU A 356 -17.06 -10.70 9.61
C LEU A 356 -15.80 -10.01 10.16
N LYS A 357 -14.62 -10.40 9.66
CA LYS A 357 -13.36 -9.80 10.08
C LYS A 357 -13.24 -8.31 9.70
N ASN A 358 -13.79 -7.91 8.56
CA ASN A 358 -13.81 -6.52 8.13
C ASN A 358 -14.84 -5.72 8.93
N GLU A 359 -16.02 -6.29 9.19
CA GLU A 359 -17.06 -5.67 10.02
C GLU A 359 -16.59 -5.46 11.46
N LEU A 360 -15.96 -6.45 12.07
CA LEU A 360 -15.39 -6.32 13.43
C LEU A 360 -14.30 -5.25 13.51
N ARG A 361 -13.63 -4.96 12.39
CA ARG A 361 -12.59 -3.93 12.28
C ARG A 361 -13.09 -2.61 11.71
N ARG A 362 -14.37 -2.51 11.37
CA ARG A 362 -14.96 -1.34 10.74
C ARG A 362 -14.83 -0.15 11.69
N THR A 363 -14.41 0.96 11.13
CA THR A 363 -14.37 2.26 11.81
C THR A 363 -14.92 3.30 10.87
N TYR A 364 -15.50 4.34 11.45
CA TYR A 364 -16.12 5.44 10.75
C TYR A 364 -15.22 6.66 10.85
N THR A 365 -14.78 7.16 9.70
CA THR A 365 -13.81 8.26 9.64
C THR A 365 -14.45 9.56 10.12
N GLY A 366 -13.74 10.28 10.98
CA GLY A 366 -14.02 11.67 11.31
C GLY A 366 -12.75 12.53 11.21
N ILE A 367 -12.91 13.81 11.52
CA ILE A 367 -11.87 14.83 11.41
C ILE A 367 -11.54 15.38 12.81
N ILE A 368 -10.24 15.55 13.07
CA ILE A 368 -9.72 16.33 14.19
C ILE A 368 -8.87 17.46 13.62
N ASP A 369 -9.11 18.69 14.04
CA ASP A 369 -8.20 19.82 13.81
C ASP A 369 -7.18 19.88 14.96
N PRO A 370 -5.87 19.75 14.70
CA PRO A 370 -4.84 19.86 15.73
C PRO A 370 -4.90 21.18 16.53
N ASN A 371 -5.47 22.25 15.96
CA ASN A 371 -5.64 23.55 16.63
C ASN A 371 -6.89 23.62 17.51
N ARG A 372 -7.79 22.64 17.41
CA ARG A 372 -9.00 22.50 18.25
C ARG A 372 -8.95 21.15 18.97
N PRO A 373 -8.03 20.97 19.92
CA PRO A 373 -7.86 19.69 20.61
C PRO A 373 -9.14 19.31 21.36
N ARG A 374 -9.42 18.01 21.41
CA ARG A 374 -10.58 17.37 22.04
C ARG A 374 -11.91 17.60 21.33
N GLU A 375 -11.90 18.13 20.11
CA GLU A 375 -13.04 18.19 19.21
C GLU A 375 -12.89 17.11 18.12
N PHE A 376 -13.89 16.25 18.00
CA PHE A 376 -14.00 15.23 16.95
C PHE A 376 -15.24 15.52 16.11
N ILE A 377 -15.03 15.74 14.82
CA ILE A 377 -16.11 15.94 13.84
C ILE A 377 -16.41 14.58 13.21
N SER A 378 -17.51 13.96 13.61
CA SER A 378 -17.97 12.70 13.03
C SER A 378 -18.48 12.92 11.62
N VAL A 379 -17.82 12.32 10.61
CA VAL A 379 -18.19 12.48 9.19
C VAL A 379 -18.94 11.25 8.70
N ALA A 380 -18.33 10.07 8.81
CA ALA A 380 -19.01 8.80 8.55
C ALA A 380 -19.76 8.29 9.80
N ASN A 381 -20.76 7.45 9.59
CA ASN A 381 -21.48 6.74 10.65
C ASN A 381 -22.08 5.41 10.15
N GLU A 382 -22.82 4.71 11.01
CA GLU A 382 -23.39 3.40 10.67
C GLU A 382 -24.38 3.46 9.50
N GLN A 383 -25.06 4.59 9.27
CA GLN A 383 -25.95 4.78 8.12
C GLN A 383 -25.20 5.21 6.87
N MET A 384 -24.12 5.99 7.04
CA MET A 384 -23.27 6.54 5.99
C MET A 384 -21.82 6.07 6.17
N PRO A 385 -21.55 4.76 5.94
CA PRO A 385 -20.30 4.13 6.36
C PRO A 385 -19.08 4.56 5.53
N ASN A 386 -19.29 4.85 4.24
CA ASN A 386 -18.21 5.07 3.30
C ASN A 386 -17.98 6.57 3.09
N ALA A 387 -16.86 7.10 3.58
CA ALA A 387 -16.43 8.48 3.35
C ALA A 387 -15.28 8.55 2.35
N SER A 388 -15.44 9.36 1.32
CA SER A 388 -14.40 9.68 0.34
C SER A 388 -14.04 11.16 0.43
N PHE A 389 -12.81 11.41 0.87
CA PHE A 389 -12.26 12.76 1.01
C PHE A 389 -11.62 13.18 -0.32
N SER A 390 -11.94 14.39 -0.78
CA SER A 390 -11.31 15.01 -1.95
C SER A 390 -9.98 15.68 -1.60
N ASP A 391 -9.19 16.01 -2.63
CA ASP A 391 -7.90 16.71 -2.57
C ASP A 391 -6.96 16.12 -1.52
N GLU A 392 -6.82 14.79 -1.52
CA GLU A 392 -5.97 14.05 -0.58
C GLU A 392 -6.26 14.42 0.91
N GLY A 393 -7.53 14.67 1.26
CA GLY A 393 -7.97 15.02 2.61
C GLY A 393 -8.10 16.52 2.89
N ASN A 394 -7.64 17.39 1.97
CA ASN A 394 -7.76 18.85 2.11
C ASN A 394 -9.13 19.38 1.67
N GLY A 395 -9.83 18.62 0.84
CA GLY A 395 -11.01 19.11 0.14
C GLY A 395 -12.12 19.56 1.09
N ARG A 396 -12.89 20.57 0.65
CA ARG A 396 -14.01 21.09 1.42
C ARG A 396 -15.13 20.06 1.58
N PHE A 397 -15.36 19.27 0.54
CA PHE A 397 -16.48 18.34 0.47
C PHE A 397 -16.02 16.89 0.65
N VAL A 398 -16.80 16.12 1.41
CA VAL A 398 -16.60 14.69 1.63
C VAL A 398 -17.83 13.94 1.13
N LEU A 399 -17.61 13.04 0.17
CA LEU A 399 -18.68 12.21 -0.38
C LEU A 399 -18.95 11.05 0.58
N LEU A 400 -20.21 10.90 0.96
CA LEU A 400 -20.70 9.83 1.81
C LEU A 400 -21.61 8.93 0.98
N THR A 401 -21.38 7.61 1.02
CA THR A 401 -22.22 6.64 0.31
C THR A 401 -22.63 5.45 1.18
N SER A 402 -23.83 4.93 0.93
CA SER A 402 -24.35 3.75 1.62
C SER A 402 -25.11 2.84 0.66
N GLY A 403 -24.68 1.58 0.60
CA GLY A 403 -25.43 0.51 -0.06
C GLY A 403 -26.34 -0.26 0.88
N LEU A 404 -26.30 0.03 2.20
CA LEU A 404 -26.98 -0.75 3.24
C LEU A 404 -28.49 -0.93 2.99
N PRO A 405 -29.25 0.11 2.55
CA PRO A 405 -30.68 -0.05 2.28
C PRO A 405 -31.00 -1.02 1.13
N TYR A 406 -30.02 -1.30 0.25
CA TYR A 406 -30.20 -2.06 -0.99
C TYR A 406 -29.53 -3.44 -0.94
N GLU A 407 -28.96 -3.87 0.20
CA GLU A 407 -28.22 -5.13 0.30
C GLU A 407 -29.11 -6.35 0.00
N ILE A 408 -30.35 -6.37 0.51
CA ILE A 408 -31.31 -7.45 0.19
C ILE A 408 -31.60 -7.47 -1.32
N GLU A 409 -31.92 -6.31 -1.89
CA GLU A 409 -32.24 -6.18 -3.33
C GLU A 409 -31.07 -6.61 -4.22
N SER A 410 -29.83 -6.36 -3.77
CA SER A 410 -28.61 -6.70 -4.51
C SER A 410 -28.42 -8.21 -4.75
N GLN A 411 -29.19 -9.06 -4.05
CA GLN A 411 -29.15 -10.51 -4.22
C GLN A 411 -29.80 -10.97 -5.54
N TRP A 412 -30.67 -10.15 -6.15
CA TRP A 412 -31.31 -10.44 -7.44
C TRP A 412 -31.20 -9.30 -8.46
N ASP A 413 -30.98 -8.07 -8.02
CA ASP A 413 -30.72 -6.92 -8.88
C ASP A 413 -29.24 -6.51 -8.77
N ILE A 414 -28.47 -6.75 -9.83
CA ILE A 414 -27.04 -6.41 -9.87
C ILE A 414 -26.77 -4.92 -10.15
N SER A 415 -27.82 -4.11 -10.36
CA SER A 415 -27.66 -2.69 -10.60
C SER A 415 -27.14 -1.97 -9.35
N SER A 416 -26.23 -1.01 -9.57
CA SER A 416 -25.63 -0.28 -8.46
C SER A 416 -26.59 0.80 -7.96
N LYS A 417 -27.03 0.69 -6.71
CA LYS A 417 -27.85 1.68 -6.02
C LYS A 417 -27.17 2.08 -4.73
N MET A 418 -26.95 3.37 -4.53
CA MET A 418 -26.32 3.89 -3.32
C MET A 418 -27.01 5.17 -2.88
N ASP A 419 -27.38 5.22 -1.60
CA ASP A 419 -27.72 6.49 -0.99
C ASP A 419 -26.46 7.34 -0.91
N THR A 420 -26.59 8.61 -1.29
CA THR A 420 -25.44 9.47 -1.51
C THR A 420 -25.66 10.85 -0.93
N TRP A 421 -24.67 11.31 -0.17
CA TRP A 421 -24.66 12.61 0.47
C TRP A 421 -23.32 13.30 0.26
N ILE A 422 -23.32 14.62 0.39
CA ILE A 422 -22.12 15.43 0.45
C ILE A 422 -22.07 16.16 1.79
N TYR A 423 -20.96 16.00 2.50
CA TYR A 423 -20.70 16.71 3.75
C TYR A 423 -19.77 17.89 3.48
N ASP A 424 -20.20 19.09 3.85
CA ASP A 424 -19.41 20.32 3.74
C ASP A 424 -18.65 20.57 5.05
N THR A 425 -17.34 20.38 5.04
CA THR A 425 -16.46 20.56 6.21
C THR A 425 -16.32 22.01 6.66
N GLN A 426 -16.73 22.99 5.84
CA GLN A 426 -16.65 24.41 6.21
C GLN A 426 -17.88 24.86 7.00
N SER A 427 -19.07 24.42 6.58
CA SER A 427 -20.35 24.75 7.20
C SER A 427 -20.84 23.69 8.19
N ASN A 428 -20.22 22.51 8.18
CA ASN A 428 -20.67 21.29 8.88
C ASN A 428 -22.09 20.85 8.48
N GLN A 429 -22.50 21.15 7.25
CA GLN A 429 -23.81 20.77 6.72
C GLN A 429 -23.73 19.52 5.86
N LEU A 430 -24.77 18.68 5.94
CA LEU A 430 -24.94 17.49 5.12
C LEU A 430 -26.03 17.78 4.08
N THR A 431 -25.75 17.51 2.80
CA THR A 431 -26.71 17.65 1.70
C THR A 431 -26.93 16.29 1.05
N VAL A 432 -28.19 15.90 0.88
CA VAL A 432 -28.58 14.68 0.16
C VAL A 432 -28.44 14.92 -1.34
N ILE A 433 -27.72 14.05 -2.06
CA ILE A 433 -27.67 14.08 -3.52
C ILE A 433 -28.87 13.30 -4.07
N ALA A 434 -28.96 12.01 -3.74
CA ALA A 434 -30.14 11.17 -3.99
C ALA A 434 -30.11 9.90 -3.13
N GLN A 435 -31.29 9.29 -2.95
CA GLN A 435 -31.51 8.05 -2.21
C GLN A 435 -32.55 7.19 -2.98
N PRO A 436 -32.14 6.36 -3.96
CA PRO A 436 -30.76 6.10 -4.39
C PRO A 436 -30.25 7.04 -5.50
N VAL A 437 -28.92 7.13 -5.61
CA VAL A 437 -28.24 7.36 -6.88
C VAL A 437 -28.15 6.02 -7.63
N SER A 438 -28.65 5.98 -8.87
CA SER A 438 -28.49 4.85 -9.80
C SER A 438 -27.09 4.88 -10.41
N GLY A 439 -26.13 4.22 -9.76
CA GLY A 439 -24.74 4.15 -10.17
C GLY A 439 -23.78 4.03 -9.00
N ARG A 440 -22.51 4.35 -9.26
CA ARG A 440 -21.46 4.46 -8.25
C ARG A 440 -20.93 5.89 -8.24
N PRO A 441 -21.43 6.75 -7.34
CA PRO A 441 -20.95 8.11 -7.26
C PRO A 441 -19.52 8.17 -6.78
N GLN A 442 -18.75 9.06 -7.41
CA GLN A 442 -17.37 9.35 -7.10
C GLN A 442 -17.20 10.86 -6.94
N ILE A 443 -16.24 11.26 -6.12
CA ILE A 443 -15.89 12.67 -5.93
C ILE A 443 -14.75 13.05 -6.89
N SER A 444 -14.86 14.22 -7.50
CA SER A 444 -13.79 14.81 -8.33
C SER A 444 -12.53 15.08 -7.49
N PRO A 445 -11.33 15.12 -8.10
CA PRO A 445 -10.07 15.27 -7.36
C PRO A 445 -10.02 16.50 -6.46
N SER A 446 -10.50 17.66 -6.90
CA SER A 446 -10.55 18.88 -6.06
C SER A 446 -11.82 18.96 -5.21
N GLY A 447 -12.78 18.06 -5.43
CA GLY A 447 -14.00 17.93 -4.65
C GLY A 447 -15.13 18.86 -5.04
N ASN A 448 -15.02 19.62 -6.12
CA ASN A 448 -16.07 20.56 -6.51
C ASN A 448 -17.32 19.86 -7.07
N PHE A 449 -17.15 18.66 -7.62
CA PHE A 449 -18.22 17.87 -8.22
C PHE A 449 -18.26 16.44 -7.68
N THR A 450 -19.46 15.87 -7.60
CA THR A 450 -19.71 14.44 -7.46
C THR A 450 -20.27 13.92 -8.78
N TYR A 451 -19.77 12.81 -9.32
CA TYR A 451 -20.17 12.32 -10.64
C TYR A 451 -20.46 10.82 -10.62
N TRP A 452 -21.33 10.35 -11.52
CA TRP A 452 -21.65 8.94 -11.66
C TRP A 452 -22.13 8.60 -13.07
N TRP A 453 -21.98 7.33 -13.43
CA TRP A 453 -22.60 6.74 -14.60
C TRP A 453 -23.96 6.18 -14.21
N ASN A 454 -25.01 6.60 -14.92
CA ASN A 454 -26.33 5.97 -14.85
C ASN A 454 -26.50 5.05 -16.05
N ALA A 455 -26.47 3.74 -15.80
CA ALA A 455 -26.50 2.73 -16.85
C ALA A 455 -27.86 2.62 -17.54
N SER A 456 -28.96 2.87 -16.83
CA SER A 456 -30.32 2.84 -17.39
C SER A 456 -30.56 4.01 -18.33
N GLU A 457 -30.04 5.19 -18.00
CA GLU A 457 -30.14 6.37 -18.88
C GLU A 457 -29.04 6.41 -19.95
N LYS A 458 -27.96 5.62 -19.74
CA LYS A 458 -26.74 5.62 -20.57
C LYS A 458 -26.08 7.00 -20.65
N GLN A 459 -26.07 7.70 -19.52
CA GLN A 459 -25.56 9.06 -19.41
C GLN A 459 -24.67 9.24 -18.19
N TRP A 460 -23.66 10.11 -18.32
CA TRP A 460 -22.88 10.61 -17.21
C TRP A 460 -23.56 11.82 -16.58
N PHE A 461 -23.56 11.86 -15.26
CA PHE A 461 -24.06 12.97 -14.47
C PHE A 461 -22.97 13.56 -13.59
N ALA A 462 -23.05 14.86 -13.37
CA ALA A 462 -22.31 15.55 -12.32
C ALA A 462 -23.29 16.30 -11.41
N PHE A 463 -22.96 16.37 -10.13
CA PHE A 463 -23.60 17.19 -9.12
C PHE A 463 -22.57 18.21 -8.65
N ASP A 464 -22.86 19.49 -8.80
CA ASP A 464 -22.05 20.58 -8.28
C ASP A 464 -22.22 20.64 -6.75
N ASN A 465 -21.17 20.28 -6.02
CA ASN A 465 -21.18 20.19 -4.57
C ASN A 465 -21.35 21.57 -3.90
N LYS A 466 -21.09 22.68 -4.60
CA LYS A 466 -21.28 24.04 -4.10
C LYS A 466 -22.70 24.55 -4.34
N THR A 467 -23.25 24.33 -5.53
CA THR A 467 -24.55 24.89 -5.92
C THR A 467 -25.72 23.95 -5.70
N GLY A 468 -25.46 22.65 -5.49
CA GLY A 468 -26.48 21.63 -5.29
C GLY A 468 -27.23 21.23 -6.57
N LYS A 469 -26.65 21.50 -7.74
CA LYS A 469 -27.30 21.26 -9.05
C LYS A 469 -26.75 20.00 -9.71
N THR A 470 -27.65 19.17 -10.24
CA THR A 470 -27.32 18.03 -11.11
C THR A 470 -27.28 18.47 -12.58
N ILE A 471 -26.25 18.06 -13.30
CA ILE A 471 -25.98 18.34 -14.71
C ILE A 471 -25.81 17.01 -15.45
N GLY A 472 -26.50 16.83 -16.58
CA GLY A 472 -26.24 15.74 -17.52
C GLY A 472 -25.06 16.09 -18.42
N LEU A 473 -23.94 15.39 -18.27
CA LEU A 473 -22.68 15.74 -18.94
C LEU A 473 -22.65 15.36 -20.41
N THR A 474 -23.32 14.26 -20.76
CA THR A 474 -23.22 13.64 -22.09
C THR A 474 -24.52 13.73 -22.91
N GLN A 475 -25.58 14.33 -22.34
CA GLN A 475 -26.92 14.32 -22.92
C GLN A 475 -27.01 15.07 -24.26
N GLU A 476 -26.22 16.13 -24.42
CA GLU A 476 -26.25 16.99 -25.62
C GLU A 476 -25.23 16.57 -26.70
N ILE A 477 -24.47 15.49 -26.46
CA ILE A 477 -23.41 15.04 -27.36
C ILE A 477 -23.95 13.88 -28.20
N PRO A 478 -23.91 13.96 -29.54
CA PRO A 478 -24.48 12.94 -30.42
C PRO A 478 -23.54 11.73 -30.60
N VAL A 479 -22.95 11.22 -29.50
CA VAL A 479 -22.09 10.02 -29.48
C VAL A 479 -22.40 9.13 -28.28
N ASN A 480 -21.99 7.87 -28.34
CA ASN A 480 -22.25 6.90 -27.28
C ASN A 480 -21.08 6.85 -26.30
N PHE A 481 -21.36 7.04 -25.01
CA PHE A 481 -20.36 6.93 -23.92
C PHE A 481 -20.35 5.55 -23.25
N TRP A 482 -21.04 4.56 -23.83
CA TRP A 482 -21.18 3.19 -23.30
C TRP A 482 -20.67 2.15 -24.28
N ASN A 483 -20.28 0.99 -23.75
CA ASN A 483 -19.81 -0.12 -24.56
C ASN A 483 -20.90 -0.63 -25.53
N GLU A 484 -20.78 -0.27 -26.80
CA GLU A 484 -21.71 -0.69 -27.86
C GLU A 484 -21.66 -2.19 -28.16
N LYS A 485 -20.57 -2.86 -27.76
CA LYS A 485 -20.39 -4.32 -27.94
C LYS A 485 -20.93 -5.13 -26.75
N ASN A 486 -21.76 -4.53 -25.90
CA ASN A 486 -22.34 -5.22 -24.76
C ASN A 486 -23.35 -6.27 -25.23
N ASP A 487 -22.95 -7.54 -25.16
CA ASP A 487 -23.72 -8.72 -25.60
C ASP A 487 -24.27 -9.52 -24.39
N THR A 488 -24.63 -8.82 -23.32
CA THR A 488 -25.22 -9.41 -22.12
C THR A 488 -26.56 -8.76 -21.81
N PRO A 489 -27.48 -9.46 -21.11
CA PRO A 489 -28.76 -8.88 -20.70
C PRO A 489 -28.67 -7.71 -19.70
N SER A 490 -27.47 -7.36 -19.23
CA SER A 490 -27.24 -6.26 -18.30
C SER A 490 -27.10 -4.92 -19.03
N GLU A 491 -27.40 -3.83 -18.31
CA GLU A 491 -27.15 -2.48 -18.83
C GLU A 491 -25.66 -2.27 -19.18
N PRO A 492 -25.35 -1.54 -20.26
CA PRO A 492 -23.98 -1.39 -20.72
C PRO A 492 -23.18 -0.49 -19.76
N GLY A 493 -21.92 -0.89 -19.52
CA GLY A 493 -20.96 -0.05 -18.81
C GLY A 493 -20.48 1.12 -19.67
N ALA A 494 -20.10 2.23 -19.03
CA ALA A 494 -19.44 3.34 -19.69
C ALA A 494 -18.03 2.96 -20.20
N TYR A 495 -17.54 3.65 -21.24
CA TYR A 495 -16.13 3.59 -21.63
C TYR A 495 -15.20 4.19 -20.57
N GLY A 496 -15.72 5.12 -19.76
CA GLY A 496 -15.06 5.63 -18.56
C GLY A 496 -14.54 7.05 -18.69
N ILE A 497 -13.75 7.45 -17.69
CA ILE A 497 -13.17 8.79 -17.57
C ILE A 497 -11.65 8.65 -17.73
N ALA A 498 -11.07 9.53 -18.55
CA ALA A 498 -9.63 9.60 -18.75
C ALA A 498 -8.95 10.32 -17.59
N ALA A 499 -9.39 11.55 -17.29
CA ALA A 499 -8.82 12.39 -16.24
C ALA A 499 -9.73 13.57 -15.90
N TRP A 500 -9.46 14.21 -14.78
CA TRP A 500 -9.98 15.52 -14.44
C TRP A 500 -8.91 16.58 -14.69
N GLY A 501 -9.33 17.72 -15.23
CA GLY A 501 -8.49 18.90 -15.36
C GLY A 501 -8.23 19.56 -14.00
N GLU A 502 -7.17 20.36 -13.92
CA GLU A 502 -6.78 21.08 -12.71
C GLU A 502 -7.95 21.91 -12.13
N GLY A 503 -8.17 21.78 -10.82
CA GLY A 503 -9.24 22.48 -10.11
C GLY A 503 -10.65 22.05 -10.51
N ASP A 504 -10.80 20.87 -11.13
CA ASP A 504 -12.03 20.34 -11.70
C ASP A 504 -12.65 21.24 -12.78
N LYS A 505 -11.82 22.01 -13.52
CA LYS A 505 -12.30 22.93 -14.58
C LYS A 505 -12.92 22.21 -15.78
N PHE A 506 -12.50 20.99 -16.04
CA PHE A 506 -13.04 20.13 -17.09
C PHE A 506 -12.84 18.65 -16.71
N VAL A 507 -13.58 17.76 -17.36
CA VAL A 507 -13.41 16.31 -17.26
C VAL A 507 -13.22 15.74 -18.66
N LEU A 508 -12.29 14.80 -18.79
CA LEU A 508 -12.01 14.08 -20.03
C LEU A 508 -12.72 12.73 -19.99
N MET A 509 -13.62 12.47 -20.92
CA MET A 509 -14.40 11.23 -20.99
C MET A 509 -14.14 10.48 -22.29
N TYR A 510 -14.10 9.16 -22.20
CA TYR A 510 -13.92 8.31 -23.37
C TYR A 510 -15.26 8.05 -24.05
N ASP A 511 -15.26 8.07 -25.38
CA ASP A 511 -16.17 7.26 -26.16
C ASP A 511 -15.45 5.99 -26.68
N ALA A 512 -15.98 5.33 -27.70
CA ALA A 512 -15.38 4.13 -28.29
C ALA A 512 -13.99 4.37 -28.92
N PHE A 513 -13.69 5.58 -29.41
CA PHE A 513 -12.54 5.89 -30.25
C PHE A 513 -11.80 7.20 -29.88
N ASP A 514 -12.48 8.14 -29.24
CA ASP A 514 -12.06 9.51 -28.97
C ASP A 514 -12.15 9.88 -27.48
N ILE A 515 -11.60 11.04 -27.15
CA ILE A 515 -11.64 11.64 -25.80
C ILE A 515 -12.30 13.00 -25.89
N TRP A 516 -13.40 13.19 -25.15
CA TRP A 516 -14.16 14.42 -25.10
C TRP A 516 -13.80 15.25 -23.89
N LYS A 517 -13.63 16.56 -24.09
CA LYS A 517 -13.42 17.53 -23.00
C LYS A 517 -14.74 18.21 -22.64
N LEU A 518 -15.20 17.96 -21.42
CA LEU A 518 -16.49 18.44 -20.92
C LEU A 518 -16.30 19.43 -19.76
N ASP A 519 -17.13 20.47 -19.72
CA ASP A 519 -17.25 21.34 -18.56
C ASP A 519 -18.26 20.74 -17.57
N PRO A 520 -17.83 20.31 -16.37
CA PRO A 520 -18.70 19.68 -15.39
C PRO A 520 -19.80 20.61 -14.85
N SER A 521 -19.67 21.93 -15.04
CA SER A 521 -20.71 22.90 -14.69
C SER A 521 -21.77 23.10 -15.79
N GLY A 522 -21.57 22.52 -16.98
CA GLY A 522 -22.48 22.62 -18.11
C GLY A 522 -22.53 24.01 -18.78
N LYS A 523 -21.53 24.88 -18.56
CA LYS A 523 -21.53 26.26 -19.12
C LYS A 523 -20.82 26.34 -20.47
N GLN A 524 -19.77 25.55 -20.67
CA GLN A 524 -19.04 25.48 -21.94
C GLN A 524 -19.50 24.29 -22.76
N LYS A 525 -19.47 24.46 -24.08
CA LYS A 525 -19.79 23.37 -25.00
C LYS A 525 -18.67 22.31 -24.97
N PRO A 526 -19.02 21.03 -25.08
CA PRO A 526 -18.07 19.93 -25.29
C PRO A 526 -17.13 20.19 -26.47
N VAL A 527 -15.86 19.78 -26.34
CA VAL A 527 -14.82 19.86 -27.37
C VAL A 527 -14.19 18.50 -27.62
#